data_AF-A0A3M1CG37-F1
#
_entry.id   AF-A0A3M1CG37-F1
#
_cell.length_a   1.000
_cell.length_b   1.000
_cell.length_c   1.000
_cell.angle_alpha   90.00
_cell.angle_beta   90.00
_cell.angle_gamma   90.00
#
_symmetry.space_group_name_H-M   'P 1'
#
loop_
_entity.id
_entity.type
_entity.pdbx_description
1 polymer ?
#
loop_
_entity_poly.entity_id
_entity_poly.type
_entity_poly.pdbx_seq_one_letter_code
_entity_poly.pdbx_strand_id
1 'polypeptide(L)'
;MRKQLLTLISAGLNVVTLAQTPTPTLSPFWNNVQSPLWPVMYGGVRYMDAVNPNVVWCTGYDGTAPGLAYNFFARTIDGGNTWNNGNVFADTNTYIISNIEGVNATVAWVSAYMKASQDRGVLYYTTNGGTTWQQGSTSTMFQTAGQSFANVVCFLTPSIGIAMGDPITSNGGKHEIYRTLDGGATWIMVPGANIPAPLTGEYGLTNVYTKVDGDPNHMWFGTNKRRIFYTKNAGVTWSVSTLTGAPTNMYVNDIAFT
;
A
#
# COMPACT_ATOMS: atom_id res chain seq x y z
N MET A 1 -89.46 -22.24 -17.46
CA MET A 1 -88.12 -22.73 -17.86
C MET A 1 -87.72 -22.12 -19.20
N ARG A 2 -86.88 -21.07 -19.19
CA ARG A 2 -85.94 -20.71 -20.26
C ARG A 2 -84.79 -19.97 -19.57
N LYS A 3 -83.57 -20.50 -19.74
CA LYS A 3 -82.35 -20.11 -19.02
C LYS A 3 -81.85 -18.77 -19.54
N GLN A 4 -81.62 -17.79 -18.67
CA GLN A 4 -80.84 -16.59 -18.99
C GLN A 4 -79.36 -16.93 -18.76
N LEU A 5 -78.55 -16.83 -19.81
CA LEU A 5 -77.10 -17.02 -19.75
C LEU A 5 -76.43 -15.69 -19.35
N LEU A 6 -75.61 -15.77 -18.30
CA LEU A 6 -74.71 -14.71 -17.84
C LEU A 6 -73.61 -14.49 -18.89
N THR A 7 -73.42 -13.24 -19.31
CA THR A 7 -72.25 -12.87 -20.14
C THR A 7 -71.19 -12.30 -19.20
N LEU A 8 -70.11 -13.04 -18.95
CA LEU A 8 -68.91 -12.50 -18.31
C LEU A 8 -67.99 -11.92 -19.39
N ILE A 9 -67.71 -10.62 -19.29
CA ILE A 9 -66.65 -9.95 -20.04
C ILE A 9 -65.34 -10.22 -19.29
N SER A 10 -64.46 -11.04 -19.84
CA SER A 10 -63.07 -11.09 -19.40
C SER A 10 -62.24 -10.08 -20.21
N ALA A 11 -61.81 -9.01 -19.55
CA ALA A 11 -60.77 -8.13 -20.09
C ALA A 11 -59.43 -8.89 -20.02
N GLY A 12 -58.86 -9.21 -21.19
CA GLY A 12 -57.51 -9.75 -21.28
C GLY A 12 -56.49 -8.70 -20.84
N LEU A 13 -55.83 -8.93 -19.71
CA LEU A 13 -54.69 -8.14 -19.26
C LEU A 13 -53.50 -8.48 -20.18
N ASN A 14 -53.14 -7.60 -21.11
CA ASN A 14 -51.86 -7.69 -21.80
C ASN A 14 -50.78 -7.21 -20.83
N VAL A 15 -50.19 -8.12 -20.05
CA VAL A 15 -48.94 -7.85 -19.34
C VAL A 15 -47.82 -7.89 -20.37
N VAL A 16 -47.45 -6.73 -20.89
CA VAL A 16 -46.15 -6.59 -21.55
C VAL A 16 -45.12 -6.56 -20.43
N THR A 17 -44.44 -7.67 -20.20
CA THR A 17 -43.18 -7.68 -19.47
C THR A 17 -42.18 -6.89 -20.31
N LEU A 18 -42.05 -5.60 -20.04
CA LEU A 18 -40.82 -4.88 -20.37
C LEU A 18 -39.76 -5.44 -19.42
N ALA A 19 -39.09 -6.51 -19.83
CA ALA A 19 -37.79 -6.81 -19.26
C ALA A 19 -36.93 -5.57 -19.51
N GLN A 20 -36.57 -4.85 -18.46
CA GLN A 20 -35.44 -3.93 -18.54
C GLN A 20 -34.25 -4.80 -18.93
N THR A 21 -33.81 -4.69 -20.18
CA THR A 21 -32.45 -5.07 -20.51
C THR A 21 -31.58 -4.22 -19.57
N PRO A 22 -30.76 -4.83 -18.69
CA PRO A 22 -29.84 -4.05 -17.90
C PRO A 22 -28.94 -3.35 -18.91
N THR A 23 -29.11 -2.04 -19.05
CA THR A 23 -28.17 -1.21 -19.81
C THR A 23 -26.80 -1.48 -19.20
N PRO A 24 -25.81 -1.99 -19.96
CA PRO A 24 -24.46 -2.09 -19.46
C PRO A 24 -23.90 -0.68 -19.50
N THR A 25 -24.22 0.16 -18.53
CA THR A 25 -23.43 1.37 -18.28
C THR A 25 -22.24 0.97 -17.41
N LEU A 26 -21.41 0.07 -17.94
CA LEU A 26 -20.01 0.07 -17.56
C LEU A 26 -19.39 1.22 -18.36
N SER A 27 -18.84 2.20 -17.65
CA SER A 27 -17.97 3.21 -18.24
C SER A 27 -17.03 2.53 -19.24
N PRO A 28 -16.84 3.04 -20.48
CA PRO A 28 -15.98 2.39 -21.47
C PRO A 28 -14.51 2.31 -21.04
N PHE A 29 -14.16 2.90 -19.89
CA PHE A 29 -12.82 2.94 -19.31
C PHE A 29 -12.59 1.94 -18.18
N TRP A 30 -13.64 1.30 -17.64
CA TRP A 30 -13.51 0.37 -16.51
C TRP A 30 -13.92 -1.04 -16.90
N ASN A 31 -12.94 -1.90 -17.13
CA ASN A 31 -13.17 -3.34 -17.21
C ASN A 31 -12.95 -3.96 -15.82
N ASN A 32 -13.99 -4.59 -15.26
CA ASN A 32 -13.88 -5.28 -13.98
C ASN A 32 -13.21 -6.63 -14.18
N VAL A 33 -11.89 -6.70 -13.96
CA VAL A 33 -11.17 -7.96 -13.88
C VAL A 33 -11.23 -8.46 -12.44
N GLN A 34 -12.25 -9.24 -12.10
CA GLN A 34 -12.25 -10.00 -10.84
C GLN A 34 -11.25 -11.14 -10.98
N SER A 35 -10.05 -10.93 -10.46
CA SER A 35 -9.00 -11.92 -10.55
C SER A 35 -9.15 -12.96 -9.43
N PRO A 36 -9.16 -14.27 -9.71
CA PRO A 36 -9.27 -15.34 -8.70
C PRO A 36 -7.98 -15.52 -7.86
N LEU A 37 -7.14 -14.49 -7.78
CA LEU A 37 -5.74 -14.57 -7.34
C LEU A 37 -5.57 -14.63 -5.83
N TRP A 38 -6.57 -14.15 -5.11
CA TRP A 38 -6.47 -14.11 -3.66
C TRP A 38 -6.85 -15.49 -3.13
N PRO A 39 -6.04 -16.10 -2.25
CA PRO A 39 -6.31 -17.42 -1.68
C PRO A 39 -7.52 -17.42 -0.71
N VAL A 40 -8.31 -16.35 -0.70
CA VAL A 40 -9.44 -16.07 0.18
C VAL A 40 -10.63 -15.55 -0.62
N MET A 41 -11.84 -15.95 -0.22
CA MET A 41 -13.09 -15.66 -0.94
C MET A 41 -13.42 -14.16 -1.00
N TYR A 42 -12.97 -13.38 -0.02
CA TYR A 42 -13.22 -11.94 0.08
C TYR A 42 -11.91 -11.15 -0.01
N GLY A 43 -10.98 -11.63 -0.85
CA GLY A 43 -9.70 -10.98 -1.08
C GLY A 43 -9.82 -9.69 -1.90
N GLY A 44 -9.07 -8.66 -1.50
CA GLY A 44 -8.94 -7.41 -2.25
C GLY A 44 -7.52 -6.87 -2.23
N VAL A 45 -7.23 -5.84 -3.02
CA VAL A 45 -5.95 -5.12 -3.01
C VAL A 45 -5.91 -4.20 -1.79
N ARG A 46 -4.82 -4.26 -1.02
CA ARG A 46 -4.55 -3.36 0.12
C ARG A 46 -3.65 -2.20 -0.28
N TYR A 47 -2.47 -2.51 -0.81
CA TYR A 47 -1.52 -1.53 -1.34
C TYR A 47 -1.14 -1.93 -2.76
N MET A 48 -0.79 -0.95 -3.59
CA MET A 48 -0.31 -1.19 -4.94
C MET A 48 0.77 -0.19 -5.31
N ASP A 49 1.64 -0.61 -6.21
CA ASP A 49 2.61 0.25 -6.88
C ASP A 49 2.65 -0.09 -8.37
N ALA A 50 2.41 0.92 -9.20
CA ALA A 50 2.34 0.80 -10.65
C ALA A 50 3.65 1.31 -11.25
N VAL A 51 4.57 0.38 -11.52
CA VAL A 51 5.93 0.70 -11.97
C VAL A 51 5.92 1.32 -13.37
N ASN A 52 5.04 0.83 -14.25
CA ASN A 52 4.79 1.34 -15.59
C ASN A 52 3.44 0.79 -16.10
N PRO A 53 2.98 1.15 -17.33
CA PRO A 53 1.68 0.70 -17.84
C PRO A 53 1.46 -0.82 -17.89
N ASN A 54 2.53 -1.62 -17.87
CA ASN A 54 2.46 -3.08 -17.93
C ASN A 54 2.70 -3.77 -16.58
N VAL A 55 3.50 -3.15 -15.70
CA VAL A 55 3.97 -3.78 -14.47
C VAL A 55 3.33 -3.12 -13.26
N VAL A 56 2.56 -3.92 -12.51
CA VAL A 56 1.96 -3.50 -11.24
C VAL A 56 2.23 -4.57 -10.21
N TRP A 57 2.62 -4.15 -9.01
CA TRP A 57 2.72 -4.98 -7.83
C TRP A 57 1.65 -4.56 -6.82
N CYS A 58 1.07 -5.53 -6.12
CA CYS A 58 0.11 -5.24 -5.07
C CYS A 58 0.22 -6.24 -3.92
N THR A 59 -0.26 -5.82 -2.77
CA THR A 59 -0.51 -6.68 -1.60
C THR A 59 -2.00 -6.82 -1.43
N GLY A 60 -2.44 -7.92 -0.82
CA GLY A 60 -3.87 -8.12 -0.58
C GLY A 60 -4.30 -7.97 0.87
N TYR A 61 -5.62 -7.93 1.06
CA TYR A 61 -6.32 -8.08 2.33
C TYR A 61 -7.49 -9.08 2.20
N ASP A 62 -8.03 -9.57 3.31
CA ASP A 62 -9.30 -10.33 3.36
C ASP A 62 -10.39 -9.48 4.04
N GLY A 63 -11.47 -9.21 3.32
CA GLY A 63 -12.59 -8.39 3.79
C GLY A 63 -13.43 -9.02 4.90
N THR A 64 -13.30 -10.31 5.18
CA THR A 64 -14.01 -10.97 6.29
C THR A 64 -13.32 -10.83 7.63
N ALA A 65 -12.05 -10.45 7.63
CA ALA A 65 -11.25 -10.47 8.85
C ALA A 65 -10.27 -9.29 8.93
N PRO A 66 -10.68 -8.03 8.72
CA PRO A 66 -9.81 -6.87 8.48
C PRO A 66 -8.71 -6.60 9.53
N GLY A 67 -8.76 -7.24 10.71
CA GLY A 67 -7.69 -7.24 11.73
C GLY A 67 -6.66 -8.38 11.62
N LEU A 68 -6.80 -9.29 10.65
CA LEU A 68 -5.84 -10.37 10.42
C LEU A 68 -4.67 -9.88 9.56
N ALA A 69 -3.53 -10.50 9.80
CA ALA A 69 -2.32 -10.27 9.04
C ALA A 69 -2.39 -11.01 7.71
N TYR A 70 -2.15 -10.29 6.62
CA TYR A 70 -2.08 -10.84 5.28
C TYR A 70 -0.68 -10.64 4.74
N ASN A 71 -0.17 -11.68 4.09
CA ASN A 71 1.18 -11.68 3.54
C ASN A 71 1.18 -12.00 2.04
N PHE A 72 0.03 -11.98 1.39
CA PHE A 72 -0.06 -12.27 -0.04
C PHE A 72 0.25 -11.05 -0.90
N PHE A 73 0.96 -11.29 -2.00
CA PHE A 73 1.22 -10.33 -3.06
C PHE A 73 0.62 -10.83 -4.38
N ALA A 74 0.37 -9.91 -5.30
CA ALA A 74 0.14 -10.21 -6.70
C ALA A 74 0.92 -9.25 -7.61
N ARG A 75 1.19 -9.69 -8.84
CA ARG A 75 1.94 -8.95 -9.85
C ARG A 75 1.43 -9.25 -11.25
N THR A 76 1.27 -8.22 -12.05
CA THR A 76 1.12 -8.30 -13.51
C THR A 76 2.35 -7.73 -14.22
N ILE A 77 2.60 -8.21 -15.44
CA ILE A 77 3.63 -7.68 -16.35
C ILE A 77 3.06 -7.38 -17.74
N ASP A 78 1.74 -7.43 -17.89
CA ASP A 78 1.02 -7.31 -19.15
C ASP A 78 -0.20 -6.37 -19.05
N GLY A 79 -0.12 -5.38 -18.15
CA GLY A 79 -1.14 -4.34 -18.00
C GLY A 79 -2.41 -4.84 -17.30
N GLY A 80 -2.29 -5.86 -16.46
CA GLY A 80 -3.38 -6.43 -15.69
C GLY A 80 -4.17 -7.53 -16.40
N ASN A 81 -3.71 -8.00 -17.57
CA ASN A 81 -4.36 -9.09 -18.31
C ASN A 81 -4.16 -10.43 -17.59
N THR A 82 -2.95 -10.70 -17.11
CA THR A 82 -2.61 -11.87 -16.29
C THR A 82 -1.86 -11.44 -15.03
N TRP A 83 -1.96 -12.28 -14.00
CA TRP A 83 -1.36 -12.00 -12.70
C TRP A 83 -0.75 -13.25 -12.09
N ASN A 84 0.42 -13.09 -11.50
CA ASN A 84 1.05 -14.08 -10.63
C ASN A 84 0.87 -13.65 -9.17
N ASN A 85 0.69 -14.59 -8.26
CA ASN A 85 0.52 -14.30 -6.84
C ASN A 85 1.30 -15.30 -5.97
N GLY A 86 1.42 -14.99 -4.69
CA GLY A 86 2.05 -15.83 -3.70
C GLY A 86 2.15 -15.13 -2.35
N ASN A 87 2.99 -15.64 -1.46
CA ASN A 87 3.22 -15.07 -0.15
C ASN A 87 4.61 -14.42 -0.06
N VAL A 88 4.70 -13.29 0.66
CA VAL A 88 5.96 -12.62 0.97
C VAL A 88 6.67 -13.30 2.15
N PHE A 89 5.93 -13.71 3.17
CA PHE A 89 6.47 -14.33 4.37
C PHE A 89 6.13 -15.82 4.44
N ALA A 90 6.92 -16.58 5.21
CA ALA A 90 6.65 -18.00 5.48
C ALA A 90 5.41 -18.22 6.36
N ASP A 91 5.04 -17.22 7.17
CA ASP A 91 3.89 -17.25 8.07
C ASP A 91 3.13 -15.90 8.11
N THR A 92 1.98 -15.89 8.76
CA THR A 92 1.13 -14.69 8.99
C THR A 92 1.09 -14.26 10.46
N ASN A 93 1.96 -14.83 11.30
CA ASN A 93 1.98 -14.60 12.74
C ASN A 93 3.04 -13.59 13.18
N THR A 94 4.11 -13.44 12.41
CA THR A 94 5.24 -12.59 12.79
C THR A 94 5.08 -11.14 12.32
N TYR A 95 4.77 -10.92 11.04
CA TYR A 95 4.81 -9.59 10.42
C TYR A 95 3.52 -9.23 9.67
N ILE A 96 3.20 -7.94 9.66
CA ILE A 96 2.13 -7.34 8.84
C ILE A 96 2.76 -6.38 7.82
N ILE A 97 2.42 -6.54 6.55
CA ILE A 97 2.90 -5.65 5.48
C ILE A 97 2.36 -4.24 5.67
N SER A 98 3.24 -3.25 5.62
CA SER A 98 2.91 -1.82 5.71
C SER A 98 2.92 -1.09 4.37
N ASN A 99 3.68 -1.58 3.39
CA ASN A 99 3.80 -0.99 2.06
C ASN A 99 4.44 -1.99 1.07
N ILE A 100 4.23 -1.77 -0.23
CA ILE A 100 4.91 -2.45 -1.34
C ILE A 100 5.45 -1.41 -2.32
N GLU A 101 6.64 -1.67 -2.85
CA GLU A 101 7.35 -0.84 -3.82
C GLU A 101 7.91 -1.74 -4.93
N GLY A 102 7.42 -1.57 -6.15
CA GLY A 102 7.95 -2.21 -7.34
C GLY A 102 9.11 -1.42 -7.91
N VAL A 103 10.26 -2.06 -8.10
CA VAL A 103 11.42 -1.42 -8.76
C VAL A 103 11.38 -1.70 -10.26
N ASN A 104 10.98 -2.92 -10.65
CA ASN A 104 10.78 -3.34 -12.03
C ASN A 104 9.90 -4.60 -12.09
N ALA A 105 9.85 -5.27 -13.24
CA ALA A 105 9.06 -6.49 -13.42
C ALA A 105 9.48 -7.63 -12.48
N THR A 106 10.74 -7.75 -12.07
CA THR A 106 11.24 -8.86 -11.24
C THR A 106 11.64 -8.46 -9.83
N VAL A 107 11.88 -7.19 -9.58
CA VAL A 107 12.34 -6.65 -8.30
C VAL A 107 11.22 -5.86 -7.63
N ALA A 108 10.92 -6.21 -6.38
CA ALA A 108 10.03 -5.46 -5.51
C ALA A 108 10.47 -5.58 -4.06
N TRP A 109 10.10 -4.59 -3.26
CA TRP A 109 10.37 -4.49 -1.83
C TRP A 109 9.06 -4.33 -1.07
N VAL A 110 9.03 -4.84 0.16
CA VAL A 110 7.98 -4.58 1.13
C VAL A 110 8.58 -4.16 2.45
N SER A 111 7.93 -3.21 3.12
CA SER A 111 8.14 -2.97 4.54
C SER A 111 7.06 -3.67 5.35
N ALA A 112 7.40 -4.08 6.57
CA ALA A 112 6.45 -4.71 7.46
C ALA A 112 6.79 -4.44 8.93
N TYR A 113 5.77 -4.46 9.80
CA TYR A 113 5.92 -4.29 11.23
C TYR A 113 5.53 -5.56 11.99
N MET A 114 6.11 -5.75 13.17
CA MET A 114 5.90 -6.93 13.99
C MET A 114 4.49 -6.96 14.54
N LYS A 115 3.77 -8.06 14.31
CA LYS A 115 2.35 -8.20 14.61
C LYS A 115 2.05 -8.13 16.11
N ALA A 116 2.81 -8.88 16.91
CA ALA A 116 2.49 -9.09 18.32
C ALA A 116 2.71 -7.82 19.16
N SER A 117 3.85 -7.15 18.96
CA SER A 117 4.29 -6.04 19.79
C SER A 117 4.15 -4.67 19.13
N GLN A 118 4.05 -4.62 17.79
CA GLN A 118 3.97 -3.38 17.01
C GLN A 118 5.13 -2.41 17.31
N ASP A 119 6.32 -2.96 17.57
CA ASP A 119 7.48 -2.19 18.03
C ASP A 119 8.81 -2.60 17.35
N ARG A 120 8.69 -3.35 16.26
CA ARG A 120 9.79 -3.75 15.37
C ARG A 120 9.28 -3.76 13.93
N GLY A 121 10.20 -3.77 12.98
CA GLY A 121 9.89 -3.93 11.57
C GLY A 121 11.00 -4.63 10.79
N VAL A 122 10.70 -4.95 9.54
CA VAL A 122 11.61 -5.57 8.58
C VAL A 122 11.35 -5.05 7.19
N LEU A 123 12.37 -5.18 6.34
CA LEU A 123 12.22 -5.07 4.90
C LEU A 123 12.44 -6.44 4.26
N TYR A 124 11.58 -6.81 3.32
CA TYR A 124 11.75 -8.00 2.48
C TYR A 124 11.77 -7.59 1.02
N TYR A 125 12.46 -8.37 0.20
CA TYR A 125 12.53 -8.12 -1.23
C TYR A 125 12.53 -9.40 -2.05
N THR A 126 12.20 -9.26 -3.32
CA THR A 126 12.33 -10.29 -4.34
C THR A 126 13.14 -9.75 -5.51
N THR A 127 13.82 -10.63 -6.23
CA THR A 127 14.52 -10.31 -7.50
C THR A 127 14.09 -11.21 -8.65
N ASN A 128 13.15 -12.13 -8.40
CA ASN A 128 12.69 -13.16 -9.33
C ASN A 128 11.16 -13.14 -9.48
N GLY A 129 10.56 -11.95 -9.37
CA GLY A 129 9.14 -11.79 -9.65
C GLY A 129 8.22 -12.29 -8.55
N GLY A 130 8.72 -12.37 -7.32
CA GLY A 130 7.98 -12.84 -6.16
C GLY A 130 7.96 -14.36 -6.01
N THR A 131 8.71 -15.10 -6.83
CA THR A 131 8.88 -16.56 -6.67
C THR A 131 9.50 -16.87 -5.30
N THR A 132 10.47 -16.08 -4.87
CA THR A 132 11.01 -16.10 -3.51
C THR A 132 11.20 -14.68 -2.97
N TRP A 133 11.03 -14.54 -1.66
CA TRP A 133 11.27 -13.32 -0.92
C TRP A 133 12.32 -13.56 0.16
N GLN A 134 13.16 -12.57 0.42
CA GLN A 134 14.24 -12.64 1.40
C GLN A 134 14.31 -11.34 2.20
N GLN A 135 14.77 -11.45 3.45
CA GLN A 135 14.93 -10.27 4.31
C GLN A 135 16.07 -9.39 3.80
N GLY A 136 15.78 -8.11 3.54
CA GLY A 136 16.76 -7.10 3.14
C GLY A 136 17.16 -6.15 4.27
N SER A 137 16.39 -6.10 5.37
CA SER A 137 16.77 -5.35 6.57
C SER A 137 17.89 -6.07 7.34
N THR A 138 18.88 -5.31 7.80
CA THR A 138 19.92 -5.82 8.71
C THR A 138 19.34 -6.14 10.10
N SER A 139 20.14 -6.82 10.94
CA SER A 139 19.73 -7.19 12.32
C SER A 139 19.51 -6.00 13.26
N THR A 140 19.87 -4.79 12.85
CA THR A 140 19.69 -3.57 13.65
C THR A 140 18.60 -2.66 13.10
N MET A 141 18.18 -2.85 11.85
CA MET A 141 17.23 -2.00 11.17
C MET A 141 15.81 -2.23 11.68
N PHE A 142 15.13 -1.19 12.16
CA PHE A 142 13.79 -1.25 12.73
C PHE A 142 13.67 -2.21 13.93
N GLN A 143 14.70 -2.24 14.80
CA GLN A 143 14.78 -3.17 15.94
C GLN A 143 14.77 -2.51 17.33
N THR A 144 14.43 -1.21 17.43
CA THR A 144 14.37 -0.51 18.73
C THR A 144 13.08 -0.89 19.46
N ALA A 145 13.20 -1.74 20.47
CA ALA A 145 12.06 -2.24 21.24
C ALA A 145 11.21 -1.10 21.84
N GLY A 146 9.89 -1.26 21.78
CA GLY A 146 8.89 -0.28 22.18
C GLY A 146 8.77 0.96 21.27
N GLN A 147 9.49 1.03 20.15
CA GLN A 147 9.60 2.28 19.36
C GLN A 147 9.59 2.09 17.84
N SER A 148 10.32 1.10 17.31
CA SER A 148 10.48 0.95 15.86
C SER A 148 9.19 0.50 15.19
N PHE A 149 8.90 1.06 14.01
CA PHE A 149 7.78 0.62 13.18
C PHE A 149 8.12 0.93 11.73
N ALA A 150 8.25 -0.08 10.86
CA ALA A 150 8.59 0.17 9.46
C ALA A 150 7.32 0.55 8.68
N ASN A 151 7.21 1.81 8.26
CA ASN A 151 6.01 2.33 7.60
C ASN A 151 6.07 2.24 6.07
N VAL A 152 7.23 2.53 5.48
CA VAL A 152 7.42 2.70 4.03
C VAL A 152 8.81 2.22 3.61
N VAL A 153 8.88 1.56 2.44
CA VAL A 153 10.09 1.46 1.62
C VAL A 153 9.79 2.04 0.24
N CYS A 154 10.73 2.77 -0.35
CA CYS A 154 10.53 3.49 -1.60
C CYS A 154 11.86 3.55 -2.35
N PHE A 155 11.84 3.42 -3.67
CA PHE A 155 13.01 3.58 -4.54
C PHE A 155 12.82 4.78 -5.48
N LEU A 156 13.73 5.74 -5.40
CA LEU A 156 13.77 6.94 -6.26
C LEU A 156 14.39 6.62 -7.63
N THR A 157 15.34 5.70 -7.60
CA THR A 157 15.91 5.03 -8.76
C THR A 157 16.13 3.56 -8.37
N PRO A 158 16.43 2.65 -9.31
CA PRO A 158 16.72 1.26 -8.95
C PRO A 158 17.88 1.08 -7.94
N SER A 159 18.78 2.06 -7.81
CA SER A 159 19.89 2.02 -6.85
C SER A 159 19.65 2.86 -5.59
N ILE A 160 18.85 3.93 -5.67
CA ILE A 160 18.64 4.87 -4.56
C ILE A 160 17.29 4.59 -3.92
N GLY A 161 17.30 4.14 -2.67
CA GLY A 161 16.11 3.82 -1.91
C GLY A 161 16.10 4.44 -0.51
N ILE A 162 14.90 4.58 0.03
CA ILE A 162 14.63 5.14 1.36
C ILE A 162 13.67 4.19 2.07
N ALA A 163 13.94 3.90 3.33
CA ALA A 163 13.02 3.23 4.24
C ALA A 163 12.76 4.13 5.44
N MET A 164 11.50 4.25 5.85
CA MET A 164 11.07 5.17 6.90
C MET A 164 10.18 4.48 7.92
N GLY A 165 10.39 4.84 9.18
CA GLY A 165 9.63 4.39 10.32
C GLY A 165 9.40 5.45 11.40
N ASP A 166 8.82 4.98 12.51
CA ASP A 166 8.49 5.82 13.66
C ASP A 166 9.71 6.38 14.40
N PRO A 167 9.53 7.45 15.22
CA PRO A 167 10.63 8.03 15.95
C PRO A 167 11.24 7.11 17.01
N ILE A 168 12.57 7.02 17.03
CA ILE A 168 13.33 6.21 17.99
C ILE A 168 14.25 7.07 18.86
N THR A 169 14.36 6.72 20.14
CA THR A 169 15.20 7.45 21.09
C THR A 169 16.69 7.32 20.79
N SER A 170 17.11 6.16 20.26
CA SER A 170 18.49 5.89 19.84
C SER A 170 18.97 6.81 18.70
N ASN A 171 18.06 7.43 17.95
CA ASN A 171 18.37 8.45 16.94
C ASN A 171 17.92 9.87 17.35
N GLY A 172 18.01 10.18 18.65
CA GLY A 172 17.67 11.52 19.17
C GLY A 172 16.18 11.85 19.13
N GLY A 173 15.33 10.83 19.21
CA GLY A 173 13.87 10.97 19.14
C GLY A 173 13.40 11.43 17.77
N LYS A 174 14.05 10.97 16.70
CA LYS A 174 13.72 11.32 15.30
C LYS A 174 13.21 10.10 14.58
N HIS A 175 12.43 10.32 13.51
CA HIS A 175 11.97 9.26 12.62
C HIS A 175 13.14 8.34 12.25
N GLU A 176 12.90 7.04 12.35
CA GLU A 176 13.88 6.03 11.96
C GLU A 176 13.93 5.95 10.43
N ILE A 177 14.93 6.58 9.81
CA ILE A 177 15.07 6.66 8.36
C ILE A 177 16.38 6.02 7.94
N TYR A 178 16.33 5.18 6.92
CA TYR A 178 17.50 4.57 6.28
C TYR A 178 17.52 4.92 4.80
N ARG A 179 18.72 4.99 4.23
CA ARG A 179 18.94 5.16 2.80
C ARG A 179 19.89 4.10 2.26
N THR A 180 19.65 3.69 1.01
CA THR A 180 20.53 2.85 0.22
C THR A 180 20.94 3.58 -1.06
N LEU A 181 22.14 3.29 -1.56
CA LEU A 181 22.67 3.78 -2.83
C LEU A 181 23.07 2.64 -3.77
N ASP A 182 22.82 1.39 -3.37
CA ASP A 182 23.24 0.17 -4.06
C ASP A 182 22.08 -0.82 -4.24
N GLY A 183 20.85 -0.32 -4.36
CA GLY A 183 19.68 -1.15 -4.65
C GLY A 183 19.18 -1.94 -3.44
N GLY A 184 19.55 -1.51 -2.23
CA GLY A 184 19.17 -2.15 -0.97
C GLY A 184 20.13 -3.23 -0.48
N ALA A 185 21.31 -3.36 -1.10
CA ALA A 185 22.35 -4.26 -0.60
C ALA A 185 22.94 -3.76 0.72
N THR A 186 23.08 -2.44 0.89
CA THR A 186 23.42 -1.80 2.15
C THR A 186 22.46 -0.66 2.47
N TRP A 187 22.19 -0.49 3.77
CA TRP A 187 21.31 0.55 4.30
C TRP A 187 22.04 1.32 5.41
N ILE A 188 21.98 2.65 5.34
CA ILE A 188 22.64 3.55 6.30
C ILE A 188 21.57 4.41 6.97
N MET A 189 21.56 4.43 8.30
CA MET A 189 20.65 5.30 9.07
C MET A 189 20.97 6.77 8.81
N VAL A 190 19.94 7.57 8.57
CA VAL A 190 20.05 9.02 8.48
C VAL A 190 20.23 9.58 9.91
N PRO A 191 21.31 10.34 10.18
CA PRO A 191 21.52 10.92 11.50
C PRO A 191 20.34 11.79 11.92
N GLY A 192 19.89 11.67 13.16
CA GLY A 192 18.76 12.44 13.68
C GLY A 192 18.95 13.97 13.59
N ALA A 193 20.20 14.45 13.59
CA ALA A 193 20.51 15.87 13.35
C ALA A 193 20.06 16.38 11.97
N ASN A 194 19.89 15.48 11.00
CA ASN A 194 19.43 15.79 9.65
C ASN A 194 17.91 15.69 9.49
N ILE A 195 17.18 15.40 10.57
CA ILE A 195 15.74 15.17 10.58
C ILE A 195 15.05 16.16 11.52
N PRO A 196 14.02 16.89 11.08
CA PRO A 196 13.24 17.75 11.96
C PRO A 196 12.63 16.98 13.13
N ALA A 197 12.50 17.62 14.30
CA ALA A 197 11.92 16.97 15.46
C ALA A 197 10.43 16.60 15.25
N PRO A 198 10.00 15.39 15.63
CA PRO A 198 8.59 15.05 15.76
C PRO A 198 7.93 15.93 16.83
N LEU A 199 6.64 16.21 16.66
CA LEU A 199 5.79 16.73 17.73
C LEU A 199 5.49 15.61 18.74
N THR A 200 4.97 15.97 19.91
CA THR A 200 4.55 14.99 20.92
C THR A 200 3.53 14.00 20.36
N GLY A 201 3.86 12.71 20.42
CA GLY A 201 3.03 11.60 19.93
C GLY A 201 2.89 11.57 18.41
N GLU A 202 3.85 12.11 17.68
CA GLU A 202 3.88 12.04 16.22
C GLU A 202 4.58 10.78 15.71
N TYR A 203 3.97 10.13 14.73
CA TYR A 203 4.45 8.91 14.10
C TYR A 203 4.17 8.91 12.58
N GLY A 204 4.90 8.08 11.86
CA GLY A 204 4.75 7.91 10.41
C GLY A 204 3.51 7.07 10.10
N LEU A 205 2.93 7.28 8.91
CA LEU A 205 1.77 6.51 8.48
C LEU A 205 2.19 5.47 7.42
N THR A 206 1.68 4.24 7.58
CA THR A 206 1.97 3.14 6.64
C THR A 206 1.46 3.48 5.25
N ASN A 207 2.31 3.29 4.23
CA ASN A 207 1.98 3.55 2.83
C ASN A 207 1.51 5.00 2.52
N VAL A 208 1.73 5.97 3.41
CA VAL A 208 1.43 7.39 3.12
C VAL A 208 2.72 8.09 2.72
N TYR A 209 3.04 7.99 1.43
CA TYR A 209 4.21 8.57 0.83
C TYR A 209 3.99 8.87 -0.64
N THR A 210 4.90 9.64 -1.22
CA THR A 210 4.98 9.81 -2.67
C THR A 210 6.40 10.14 -3.10
N LYS A 211 6.66 9.91 -4.39
CA LYS A 211 7.90 10.21 -5.10
C LYS A 211 7.54 10.75 -6.48
N VAL A 212 8.48 11.45 -7.11
CA VAL A 212 8.37 11.77 -8.54
C VAL A 212 9.14 10.70 -9.30
N ASP A 213 8.48 10.03 -10.24
CA ASP A 213 9.11 8.96 -11.01
C ASP A 213 10.31 9.48 -11.80
N GLY A 214 11.45 8.80 -11.64
CA GLY A 214 12.72 9.19 -12.27
C GLY A 214 13.44 10.36 -11.57
N ASP A 215 12.89 10.94 -10.51
CA ASP A 215 13.58 11.94 -9.69
C ASP A 215 14.41 11.26 -8.60
N PRO A 216 15.75 11.31 -8.67
CA PRO A 216 16.61 10.63 -7.70
C PRO A 216 16.66 11.34 -6.33
N ASN A 217 16.02 12.50 -6.17
CA ASN A 217 16.27 13.38 -5.03
C ASN A 217 15.09 13.51 -4.07
N HIS A 218 13.86 13.39 -4.57
CA HIS A 218 12.69 13.82 -3.81
C HIS A 218 11.77 12.68 -3.37
N MET A 219 11.41 12.71 -2.09
CA MET A 219 10.44 11.84 -1.46
C MET A 219 9.70 12.60 -0.38
N TRP A 220 8.42 12.29 -0.18
CA TRP A 220 7.57 12.84 0.87
C TRP A 220 6.87 11.72 1.64
N PHE A 221 6.68 11.90 2.94
CA PHE A 221 5.81 11.04 3.75
C PHE A 221 4.94 11.83 4.71
N GLY A 222 3.78 11.27 5.04
CA GLY A 222 2.80 11.87 5.93
C GLY A 222 2.85 11.34 7.36
N THR A 223 2.41 12.17 8.30
CA THR A 223 2.29 11.81 9.73
C THR A 223 0.87 12.00 10.26
N ASN A 224 0.62 11.42 11.44
CA ASN A 224 -0.61 11.60 12.21
C ASN A 224 -0.82 13.03 12.77
N LYS A 225 0.10 13.98 12.50
CA LYS A 225 0.01 15.37 12.96
C LYS A 225 -0.16 16.38 11.82
N ARG A 226 -0.66 15.95 10.67
CA ARG A 226 -0.86 16.79 9.46
C ARG A 226 0.45 17.38 8.95
N ARG A 227 1.57 16.69 9.21
CA ARG A 227 2.88 17.10 8.73
C ARG A 227 3.32 16.19 7.61
N ILE A 228 3.97 16.82 6.64
CA ILE A 228 4.62 16.16 5.52
C ILE A 228 6.12 16.40 5.72
N PHE A 229 6.84 15.31 5.93
CA PHE A 229 8.29 15.31 5.89
C PHE A 229 8.73 15.07 4.46
N TYR A 230 9.81 15.72 4.05
CA TYR A 230 10.33 15.58 2.70
C TYR A 230 11.83 15.76 2.61
N THR A 231 12.41 15.16 1.58
CA THR A 231 13.81 15.32 1.22
C THR A 231 13.92 15.90 -0.19
N LYS A 232 15.04 16.58 -0.45
CA LYS A 232 15.42 17.14 -1.76
C LYS A 232 16.77 16.62 -2.23
N ASN A 233 17.30 15.61 -1.54
CA ASN A 233 18.65 15.08 -1.74
C ASN A 233 18.74 13.61 -1.29
N ALA A 234 17.80 12.79 -1.74
CA ALA A 234 17.84 11.33 -1.57
C ALA A 234 17.98 10.89 -0.09
N GLY A 235 17.24 11.57 0.79
CA GLY A 235 17.18 11.26 2.21
C GLY A 235 18.40 11.71 3.03
N VAL A 236 19.34 12.46 2.45
CA VAL A 236 20.51 12.97 3.20
C VAL A 236 20.08 13.97 4.27
N THR A 237 19.16 14.88 3.94
CA THR A 237 18.53 15.82 4.88
C THR A 237 17.03 15.88 4.65
N TRP A 238 16.31 16.18 5.73
CA TRP A 238 14.86 16.28 5.73
C TRP A 238 14.38 17.65 6.17
N SER A 239 13.22 18.04 5.65
CA SER A 239 12.46 19.21 6.02
C SER A 239 11.02 18.79 6.33
N VAL A 240 10.26 19.66 6.99
CA VAL A 240 8.87 19.37 7.36
C VAL A 240 7.98 20.55 7.04
N SER A 241 6.75 20.27 6.60
CA SER A 241 5.70 21.27 6.40
C SER A 241 4.41 20.79 7.04
N THR A 242 3.64 21.72 7.59
CA THR A 242 2.35 21.43 8.23
C THR A 242 1.23 21.86 7.30
N LEU A 243 0.24 21.00 7.07
CA LEU A 243 -0.96 21.36 6.32
C LEU A 243 -1.75 22.42 7.10
N THR A 244 -1.79 23.64 6.56
CA THR A 244 -2.56 24.75 7.13
C THR A 244 -4.01 24.69 6.66
N GLY A 245 -4.96 25.03 7.54
CA GLY A 245 -6.39 25.11 7.19
C GLY A 245 -7.19 23.81 7.35
N ALA A 246 -6.54 22.68 7.62
CA ALA A 246 -7.23 21.43 7.97
C ALA A 246 -7.59 21.40 9.48
N PRO A 247 -8.76 20.84 9.87
CA PRO A 247 -9.10 20.55 11.27
C PRO A 247 -7.99 19.84 12.05
N THR A 248 -7.89 20.11 13.36
CA THR A 248 -6.78 19.61 14.21
C THR A 248 -6.81 18.11 14.48
N ASN A 249 -7.94 17.45 14.23
CA ASN A 249 -8.14 16.00 14.40
C ASN A 249 -7.88 15.20 13.10
N MET A 250 -7.38 15.83 12.03
CA MET A 250 -7.05 15.15 10.79
C MET A 250 -5.59 14.70 10.74
N TYR A 251 -5.28 13.81 9.81
CA TYR A 251 -3.93 13.35 9.48
C TYR A 251 -3.75 13.33 7.95
N VAL A 252 -2.52 13.14 7.47
CA VAL A 252 -2.26 12.99 6.04
C VAL A 252 -2.71 11.60 5.60
N ASN A 253 -3.73 11.50 4.75
CA ASN A 253 -4.22 10.20 4.29
C ASN A 253 -3.54 9.72 3.00
N ASP A 254 -3.16 10.66 2.14
CA ASP A 254 -2.48 10.37 0.87
C ASP A 254 -1.72 11.62 0.40
N ILE A 255 -0.71 11.42 -0.46
CA ILE A 255 0.06 12.49 -1.10
C ILE A 255 0.22 12.11 -2.57
N ALA A 256 -0.19 13.01 -3.48
CA ALA A 256 -0.04 12.81 -4.90
C ALA A 256 0.37 14.10 -5.59
N PHE A 257 1.09 13.97 -6.70
CA PHE A 257 1.39 15.05 -7.62
C PHE A 257 0.71 14.79 -8.96
N THR A 258 0.49 15.86 -9.71
CA THR A 258 -0.02 15.81 -11.09
C THR A 258 1.11 15.73 -12.10
#